data_AF-A0A6G3U0N4-F1
#
_entry.id   AF-A0A6G3U0N4-F1
#
_cell.length_a   1.000
_cell.length_b   1.000
_cell.length_c   1.000
_cell.angle_alpha   90.00
_cell.angle_beta   90.00
_cell.angle_gamma   90.00
#
_symmetry.space_group_name_H-M   'P 1'
#
loop_
_entity.id
_entity.type
_entity.pdbx_description
1 polymer ?
#
loop_
_entity_poly.entity_id
_entity_poly.type
_entity_poly.pdbx_seq_one_letter_code
_entity_poly.pdbx_strand_id
1 'polypeptide(L)'
;MRDSHRAEAERLLGRAVEEEVRRTGGRTDGKVLLGRARGALDAMAQTAAEEYTAYVSALDEAEAGRLTFRQRYAREGGGTPLLVAGVAGVAAVVADVALGTGVGTAVGAGV
;
A
#
# COMPACT_ATOMS: atom_id res chain seq x y z
N MET A 1 19.46 -3.18 8.05
CA MET A 1 18.66 -3.28 6.81
C MET A 1 18.08 -4.70 6.70
N ARG A 2 16.83 -4.89 6.26
CA ARG A 2 16.27 -6.24 6.02
C ARG A 2 17.03 -6.95 4.90
N ASP A 3 17.16 -8.27 5.02
CA ASP A 3 17.93 -9.10 4.07
C ASP A 3 17.36 -9.05 2.65
N SER A 4 16.03 -8.97 2.50
CA SER A 4 15.37 -8.86 1.20
C SER A 4 15.78 -7.58 0.46
N HIS A 5 15.76 -6.43 1.15
CA HIS A 5 16.14 -5.14 0.59
C HIS A 5 17.64 -5.10 0.29
N ARG A 6 18.45 -5.71 1.17
CA ARG A 6 19.90 -5.81 0.95
C ARG A 6 20.23 -6.63 -0.30
N ALA A 7 19.62 -7.80 -0.44
CA ALA A 7 19.81 -8.65 -1.61
C ALA A 7 19.37 -7.95 -2.90
N GLU A 8 18.31 -7.15 -2.86
CA GLU A 8 17.88 -6.34 -4.00
C GLU A 8 18.87 -5.23 -4.37
N ALA A 9 19.37 -4.49 -3.38
CA ALA A 9 20.39 -3.48 -3.59
C ALA A 9 21.66 -4.08 -4.21
N GLU A 10 22.12 -5.24 -3.73
CA GLU A 10 23.28 -5.93 -4.29
C GLU A 10 23.05 -6.42 -5.73
N ARG A 11 21.84 -6.88 -6.08
CA ARG A 11 21.48 -7.20 -7.48
C ARG A 11 21.50 -5.97 -8.38
N LEU A 12 20.99 -4.83 -7.90
CA LEU A 12 21.03 -3.57 -8.62
C LEU A 12 22.46 -3.08 -8.84
N LEU A 13 23.31 -3.16 -7.81
CA LEU A 13 24.73 -2.82 -7.91
C LEU A 13 25.47 -3.68 -8.94
N GLY A 14 25.22 -5.00 -8.96
CA GLY A 14 25.79 -5.89 -9.97
C GLY A 14 25.48 -5.42 -11.40
N ARG A 15 24.19 -5.17 -11.69
CA ARG A 15 23.76 -4.67 -13.00
C ARG A 15 24.36 -3.31 -13.36
N ALA A 16 24.46 -2.40 -12.39
CA ALA A 16 25.05 -1.08 -12.60
C ALA A 16 26.55 -1.17 -12.92
N VAL A 17 27.28 -2.05 -12.23
CA VAL A 17 28.71 -2.29 -12.51
C VAL A 17 28.91 -2.92 -13.89
N GLU A 18 28.09 -3.90 -14.26
CA GLU A 18 28.13 -4.48 -15.61
C GLU A 18 27.93 -3.43 -16.70
N GLU A 19 26.97 -2.52 -16.51
CA GLU A 19 26.74 -1.42 -17.44
C GLU A 19 27.92 -0.44 -17.48
N GLU A 20 28.52 -0.10 -16.34
CA GLU A 20 29.69 0.79 -16.31
C GLU A 20 30.91 0.17 -17.00
N VAL A 21 31.13 -1.14 -16.84
CA VAL A 21 32.19 -1.86 -17.57
C VAL A 21 31.94 -1.84 -19.08
N ARG A 22 30.69 -2.08 -19.52
CA ARG A 22 30.31 -1.95 -20.94
C ARG A 22 30.56 -0.53 -21.46
N ARG A 23 30.06 0.49 -20.76
CA ARG A 23 30.19 1.90 -21.11
C ARG A 23 31.65 2.35 -21.25
N THR A 24 32.53 1.82 -20.40
CA THR A 24 33.96 2.16 -20.40
C THR A 24 34.78 1.34 -21.40
N GLY A 25 34.16 0.40 -22.12
CA GLY A 25 34.84 -0.48 -23.08
C GLY A 25 35.80 -1.45 -22.41
N GLY A 26 35.53 -1.87 -21.17
CA GLY A 26 36.41 -2.76 -20.40
C GLY A 26 37.61 -2.08 -19.74
N ARG A 27 37.73 -0.75 -19.81
CA ARG A 27 38.80 0.01 -19.12
C ARG A 27 38.68 0.01 -17.59
N THR A 28 37.52 -0.37 -17.07
CA THR A 28 37.25 -0.45 -15.63
C THR A 28 37.21 -1.92 -15.20
N ASP A 29 37.93 -2.26 -14.13
CA ASP A 29 37.84 -3.59 -13.52
C ASP A 29 36.52 -3.72 -12.74
N GLY A 30 35.58 -4.47 -13.30
CA GLY A 30 34.26 -4.69 -12.70
C GLY A 30 34.29 -5.40 -11.34
N LYS A 31 35.26 -6.29 -11.09
CA LYS A 31 35.33 -7.00 -9.80
C LYS A 31 35.78 -6.05 -8.70
N VAL A 32 36.79 -5.24 -8.98
CA VAL A 32 37.28 -4.21 -8.04
C VAL A 32 36.18 -3.17 -7.78
N LEU A 33 35.50 -2.71 -8.83
CA LEU A 33 34.39 -1.75 -8.69
C LEU A 33 33.23 -2.31 -7.87
N LEU A 34 32.83 -3.57 -8.12
CA LEU A 34 31.77 -4.23 -7.36
C LEU A 34 32.14 -4.41 -5.89
N GLY A 35 33.38 -4.79 -5.59
CA GLY A 35 33.87 -4.89 -4.21
C GLY A 35 33.80 -3.55 -3.47
N ARG A 36 34.24 -2.46 -4.13
CA ARG A 36 34.16 -1.10 -3.59
C ARG A 36 32.70 -0.66 -3.39
N ALA A 37 31.83 -0.93 -4.36
CA ALA A 37 30.42 -0.58 -4.29
C ALA A 37 29.70 -1.29 -3.13
N ARG A 38 30.01 -2.58 -2.90
CA ARG A 38 29.49 -3.33 -1.74
C ARG A 38 29.96 -2.74 -0.41
N GLY A 39 31.24 -2.40 -0.30
CA GLY A 39 31.75 -1.73 0.91
C GLY A 39 31.10 -0.36 1.16
N ALA A 40 30.79 0.39 0.10
CA ALA A 40 30.04 1.64 0.21
C ALA A 40 28.58 1.39 0.65
N LEU A 41 27.92 0.37 0.09
CA LEU A 41 26.58 -0.05 0.51
C LEU A 41 26.56 -0.46 1.99
N ASP A 42 27.57 -1.16 2.47
CA ASP A 42 27.71 -1.54 3.88
C ASP A 42 27.83 -0.31 4.79
N ALA A 43 28.69 0.63 4.40
CA ALA A 43 28.82 1.89 5.13
C ALA A 43 27.49 2.65 5.17
N MET A 44 26.79 2.77 4.03
CA MET A 44 25.48 3.42 3.96
C MET A 44 24.44 2.73 4.83
N ALA A 45 24.38 1.39 4.79
CA ALA A 45 23.45 0.60 5.59
C ALA A 45 23.71 0.75 7.09
N GLN A 46 24.97 0.88 7.49
CA GLN A 46 25.35 1.11 8.88
C GLN A 46 24.99 2.52 9.34
N THR A 47 25.30 3.54 8.53
CA THR A 47 24.98 4.94 8.88
C THR A 47 23.49 5.21 8.92
N ALA A 48 22.70 4.51 8.09
CA ALA A 48 21.25 4.66 8.02
C ALA A 48 20.50 3.64 8.88
N ALA A 49 21.18 2.91 9.77
CA ALA A 49 20.55 1.80 10.50
C ALA A 49 19.36 2.26 11.36
N GLU A 50 19.52 3.37 12.09
CA GLU A 50 18.48 3.95 12.94
C GLU A 50 17.28 4.43 12.11
N GLU A 51 17.54 5.26 11.10
CA GLU A 51 16.51 5.79 10.20
C GLU A 51 15.76 4.70 9.43
N TYR A 52 16.48 3.70 8.93
CA TYR A 52 15.88 2.55 8.25
C TYR A 52 14.98 1.76 9.19
N THR A 53 15.40 1.59 10.45
CA THR A 53 14.60 0.88 11.46
C THR A 53 13.32 1.65 11.74
N ALA A 54 13.40 2.97 11.97
CA ALA A 54 12.23 3.82 12.16
C ALA A 54 11.28 3.78 10.97
N TYR A 55 11.81 3.85 9.74
CA TYR A 55 11.03 3.72 8.51
C TYR A 55 10.28 2.38 8.42
N VAL A 56 10.97 1.28 8.69
CA VAL A 56 10.36 -0.06 8.64
C VAL A 56 9.32 -0.25 9.73
N SER A 57 9.57 0.26 10.95
CA SER A 57 8.59 0.23 12.03
C SER A 57 7.33 1.01 11.66
N ALA A 58 7.47 2.20 11.05
CA ALA A 58 6.33 2.96 10.58
C ALA A 58 5.54 2.23 9.47
N LEU A 59 6.22 1.52 8.57
CA LEU A 59 5.57 0.67 7.57
C LEU A 59 4.80 -0.49 8.22
N ASP A 60 5.43 -1.18 9.18
CA ASP A 60 4.83 -2.31 9.87
C ASP A 60 3.60 -1.86 10.69
N GLU A 61 3.68 -0.71 11.35
CA GLU A 61 2.54 -0.09 12.06
C GLU A 61 1.42 0.33 11.11
N ALA A 62 1.74 0.93 9.97
CA ALA A 62 0.75 1.30 8.97
C ALA A 62 0.06 0.07 8.38
N GLU A 63 0.79 -1.02 8.15
CA GLU A 63 0.24 -2.29 7.69
C GLU A 63 -0.64 -2.95 8.76
N ALA A 64 -0.20 -2.96 10.03
CA ALA A 64 -0.98 -3.46 11.16
C ALA A 64 -2.26 -2.64 11.40
N GLY A 65 -2.22 -1.34 11.14
CA GLY A 65 -3.36 -0.43 11.23
C GLY A 65 -4.36 -0.55 10.09
N ARG A 66 -4.02 -1.22 8.97
CA ARG A 66 -4.97 -1.48 7.87
C ARG A 66 -5.99 -2.53 8.28
N LEU A 67 -7.07 -2.07 8.90
CA LEU A 67 -8.29 -2.87 9.02
C LEU A 67 -8.86 -3.11 7.62
N THR A 68 -9.05 -4.37 7.26
CA THR A 68 -9.82 -4.71 6.05
C THR A 68 -11.25 -4.15 6.17
N PHE A 69 -11.90 -3.86 5.05
CA PHE A 69 -13.30 -3.37 5.04
C PHE A 69 -14.22 -4.24 5.91
N ARG A 70 -14.05 -5.57 5.86
CA ARG A 70 -14.80 -6.52 6.71
C ARG A 70 -14.51 -6.31 8.20
N GLN A 71 -13.25 -6.18 8.59
CA GLN A 71 -12.88 -5.94 9.99
C GLN A 71 -13.36 -4.57 10.49
N ARG A 72 -13.31 -3.55 9.63
CA ARG A 72 -13.83 -2.22 9.92
C ARG A 72 -15.35 -2.24 10.08
N TYR A 73 -16.08 -2.86 9.16
CA TYR A 73 -17.52 -3.03 9.22
C TYR A 73 -17.97 -3.82 10.47
N ALA A 74 -17.23 -4.87 10.82
CA ALA A 74 -17.46 -5.62 12.06
C ALA A 74 -17.15 -4.82 13.33
N ARG A 75 -16.12 -3.96 13.31
CA ARG A 75 -15.68 -3.15 14.45
C ARG A 75 -16.49 -1.88 14.66
N GLU A 76 -16.86 -1.18 13.60
CA GLU A 76 -17.72 0.01 13.65
C GLU A 76 -19.18 -0.38 13.90
N GLY A 77 -19.56 -1.64 13.65
CA GLY A 77 -20.90 -2.15 13.84
C GLY A 77 -21.86 -1.44 12.88
N GLY A 78 -22.35 -2.15 11.86
CA GLY A 78 -23.25 -1.60 10.83
C GLY A 78 -24.59 -1.01 11.33
N GLY A 79 -24.77 -0.76 12.63
CA GLY A 79 -25.97 -0.24 13.27
C GLY A 79 -26.42 1.12 12.70
N THR A 80 -25.53 2.10 12.57
CA THR A 80 -25.93 3.42 12.02
C THR A 80 -26.40 3.34 10.57
N PRO A 81 -25.66 2.71 9.63
CA PRO A 81 -26.15 2.54 8.26
C PRO A 81 -27.40 1.66 8.17
N LEU A 82 -27.54 0.61 8.99
CA LEU A 82 -28.75 -0.21 9.03
C LEU A 82 -29.96 0.57 9.58
N LEU A 83 -29.77 1.42 10.58
CA LEU A 83 -30.82 2.28 11.12
C LEU A 83 -31.25 3.32 10.09
N VAL A 84 -30.30 3.97 9.40
CA VAL A 84 -30.61 4.91 8.31
C VAL A 84 -31.37 4.21 7.19
N ALA A 85 -30.92 3.02 6.77
CA ALA A 85 -31.62 2.22 5.75
C ALA A 85 -33.02 1.81 6.21
N GLY A 86 -33.18 1.42 7.48
CA GLY A 86 -34.48 1.09 8.07
C GLY A 86 -35.43 2.28 8.10
N VAL A 87 -34.96 3.44 8.56
CA VAL A 87 -35.75 4.69 8.57
C VAL A 87 -36.12 5.12 7.16
N ALA A 88 -35.19 5.08 6.21
CA ALA A 88 -35.44 5.40 4.82
C ALA A 88 -36.45 4.45 4.18
N GLY A 89 -36.35 3.14 4.46
CA GLY A 89 -37.30 2.13 3.98
C GLY A 89 -38.71 2.35 4.52
N VAL A 90 -38.85 2.64 5.82
CA VAL A 90 -40.15 2.98 6.42
C VAL A 90 -40.71 4.28 5.83
N ALA A 91 -39.88 5.30 5.65
CA ALA A 91 -40.29 6.56 5.06
C ALA A 91 -40.77 6.39 3.60
N ALA A 92 -40.09 5.56 2.81
CA ALA A 92 -40.49 5.24 1.45
C ALA A 92 -41.86 4.52 1.41
N VAL A 93 -42.06 3.51 2.26
CA VAL A 93 -43.35 2.79 2.36
C VAL A 93 -44.48 3.74 2.77
N VAL A 94 -44.23 4.63 3.75
CA VAL A 94 -45.22 5.62 4.17
C VAL A 94 -45.52 6.62 3.06
N ALA A 95 -44.51 7.08 2.32
CA ALA A 95 -44.70 7.97 1.18
C ALA A 95 -45.51 7.29 0.06
N ASP A 96 -45.21 6.04 -0.27
CA ASP A 96 -45.95 5.27 -1.28
C ASP A 96 -47.43 5.08 -0.92
N VAL A 97 -47.72 4.83 0.37
CA VAL A 97 -49.09 4.67 0.88
C VAL A 97 -49.84 6.01 0.99
N ALA A 98 -49.18 7.08 1.44
CA ALA A 98 -49.80 8.37 1.67
C ALA A 98 -50.00 9.19 0.39
N LEU A 99 -49.11 9.06 -0.60
CA LEU A 99 -49.13 9.81 -1.85
C LEU A 99 -49.75 9.03 -3.02
N GLY A 100 -49.99 7.72 -2.85
CA GLY A 100 -50.74 6.91 -3.83
C GLY A 100 -50.05 6.77 -5.20
N THR A 101 -48.72 6.78 -5.25
CA THR A 101 -47.96 6.76 -6.50
C THR A 101 -47.74 5.33 -7.00
N GLY A 102 -48.51 4.91 -8.00
CA GLY A 102 -48.28 3.66 -8.72
C GLY A 102 -46.98 3.67 -9.51
N VAL A 103 -46.14 2.64 -9.33
CA VAL A 103 -45.05 2.06 -10.16
C VAL A 103 -43.96 2.99 -10.75
N GLY A 104 -44.13 4.31 -10.82
CA GLY A 104 -43.25 5.22 -11.56
C GLY A 104 -41.92 5.58 -10.88
N THR A 105 -41.82 5.46 -9.55
CA THR A 105 -40.59 5.74 -8.81
C THR A 105 -39.55 4.62 -8.91
N ALA A 106 -39.95 3.43 -9.36
CA ALA A 106 -39.08 2.26 -9.48
C ALA A 106 -38.00 2.39 -10.58
N VAL A 107 -38.12 3.34 -11.52
CA VAL A 107 -37.16 3.51 -12.63
C VAL A 107 -36.10 4.58 -12.34
N GLY A 108 -36.36 5.53 -11.42
CA GLY A 108 -35.46 6.65 -11.14
C GLY A 108 -34.35 6.38 -10.12
N ALA A 109 -34.48 5.31 -9.31
CA ALA A 109 -33.50 4.96 -8.27
C ALA A 109 -32.42 3.97 -8.73
N GLY A 110 -32.39 3.64 -10.04
CA GLY A 110 -31.52 2.62 -10.64
C GLY A 110 -30.48 3.14 -11.65
N VAL A 111 -30.20 4.45 -11.69
CA VAL A 111 -29.07 5.04 -12.43
C VAL A 111 -28.20 5.88 -11.54
#